data_AF-A0A9E5B428-F1
#
_entry.id   AF-A0A9E5B428-F1
#
_cell.length_a   1.000
_cell.length_b   1.000
_cell.length_c   1.000
_cell.angle_alpha   90.00
_cell.angle_beta   90.00
_cell.angle_gamma   90.00
#
_symmetry.space_group_name_H-M   'P 1'
#
loop_
_entity.id
_entity.type
_entity.pdbx_description
1 polymer ?
#
loop_
_entity_poly.entity_id
_entity_poly.type
_entity_poly.pdbx_seq_one_letter_code
_entity_poly.pdbx_strand_id
1 'polypeptide(L)' 'GIADRGASVRVPHSFVNNGYKGYLEDRRPNSAADPYLVAGRILKTIQSVPTK' A
#
# COMPACT_ATOMS: atom_id res chain seq x y z
N GLY A 1 7.78 -4.87 -2.27
CA GLY A 1 8.53 -5.27 -3.47
C GLY A 1 7.60 -5.37 -4.67
N ILE A 2 8.15 -5.31 -5.87
CA ILE A 2 7.39 -5.54 -7.12
C ILE A 2 7.15 -7.05 -7.22
N ALA A 3 5.88 -7.46 -7.35
CA ALA A 3 5.45 -8.86 -7.39
C ALA A 3 5.82 -9.72 -6.15
N ASP A 4 6.47 -9.15 -5.15
CA ASP A 4 6.96 -9.86 -3.97
C ASP A 4 5.88 -9.98 -2.89
N ARG A 5 5.54 -11.22 -2.53
CA ARG A 5 4.55 -11.55 -1.48
C ARG A 5 5.15 -11.56 -0.07
N GLY A 6 6.47 -11.63 0.08
CA GLY A 6 7.17 -11.55 1.37
C GLY A 6 7.41 -10.11 1.84
N ALA A 7 7.27 -9.13 0.95
CA ALA A 7 7.39 -7.73 1.29
C ALA A 7 6.18 -7.23 2.10
N SER A 8 6.45 -6.30 3.03
CA SER A 8 5.41 -5.65 3.85
C SER A 8 4.37 -4.89 3.01
N VAL A 9 4.81 -4.26 1.92
CA VAL A 9 3.94 -3.60 0.94
C VAL A 9 4.27 -4.15 -0.45
N ARG A 10 3.22 -4.57 -1.17
CA ARG A 10 3.34 -5.21 -2.48
C ARG A 10 2.84 -4.27 -3.59
N VAL A 11 3.60 -4.23 -4.68
CA VAL A 11 3.18 -3.62 -5.94
C VAL A 11 2.90 -4.75 -6.95
N PRO A 12 1.66 -4.91 -7.45
CA PRO A 12 1.35 -5.86 -8.50
C PRO A 12 2.24 -5.69 -9.74
N HIS A 13 2.65 -6.81 -10.35
CA HIS A 13 3.55 -6.82 -11.51
C HIS A 13 2.95 -6.06 -12.71
N SER A 14 1.63 -6.09 -12.87
CA SER A 14 0.90 -5.38 -13.92
C SER A 14 1.11 -3.86 -13.91
N PHE A 15 1.55 -3.28 -12.80
CA PHE A 15 1.74 -1.83 -12.69
C PHE A 15 3.11 -1.36 -13.15
N VAL A 16 4.10 -2.24 -13.29
CA VAL A 16 5.41 -1.88 -13.83
C VAL A 16 5.28 -1.39 -15.28
N ASN A 17 4.49 -2.11 -16.08
CA ASN A 17 4.27 -1.79 -17.49
C ASN A 17 3.26 -0.64 -17.70
N ASN A 18 2.56 -0.20 -16.65
CA ASN A 18 1.57 0.89 -16.70
C ASN A 18 2.10 2.20 -16.06
N GLY A 19 3.43 2.37 -15.98
CA GLY A 19 4.04 3.56 -15.39
C GLY A 19 3.76 3.72 -13.89
N TYR A 20 3.66 2.61 -13.15
CA TYR A 20 3.36 2.56 -11.71
C TYR A 20 2.02 3.17 -11.30
N LYS A 21 1.08 3.29 -12.25
CA LYS A 21 -0.29 3.76 -11.99
C LYS A 21 -1.19 2.59 -11.59
N GLY A 22 -1.78 2.67 -10.40
CA GLY A 22 -2.60 1.61 -9.83
C GLY A 22 -2.74 1.79 -8.31
N TYR A 23 -2.59 0.69 -7.57
CA TYR A 23 -2.67 0.68 -6.11
C TYR A 23 -1.46 -0.01 -5.47
N LEU A 24 -1.27 0.24 -4.18
CA LEU A 24 -0.31 -0.45 -3.31
C LEU A 24 -1.11 -1.37 -2.37
N GLU A 25 -0.61 -2.58 -2.12
CA GLU A 25 -1.22 -3.50 -1.17
C GLU A 25 -0.37 -3.55 0.11
N ASP A 26 -0.91 -3.02 1.22
CA ASP A 26 -0.31 -3.16 2.55
C ASP A 26 -0.72 -4.49 3.16
N ARG A 27 0.24 -5.39 3.37
CA ARG A 27 0.02 -6.76 3.85
C ARG A 27 0.39 -6.95 5.33
N ARG A 28 0.66 -5.86 6.04
CA ARG A 28 0.98 -5.84 7.49
C ARG A 28 -0.22 -5.95 8.43
N PRO A 29 -1.42 -5.44 8.10
CA PRO A 29 -2.56 -5.53 9.01
C PRO A 29 -2.92 -6.99 9.31
N ASN A 30 -3.15 -7.30 10.60
CA ASN A 30 -3.61 -8.63 11.01
C ASN A 30 -5.12 -8.80 10.74
N SER A 31 -5.63 -10.03 10.87
CA SER A 31 -7.04 -10.34 10.60
C SER A 31 -8.03 -9.75 11.63
N ALA A 32 -7.55 -9.36 12.81
CA ALA A 32 -8.36 -8.76 13.88
C ALA A 32 -8.22 -7.24 13.96
N ALA A 33 -7.54 -6.62 12.98
CA ALA A 33 -7.26 -5.20 12.99
C ALA A 33 -8.54 -4.42 12.73
N ASP A 34 -8.74 -3.33 13.48
CA ASP A 34 -9.85 -2.42 13.25
C ASP A 34 -9.68 -1.75 11.87
N PRO A 35 -10.63 -1.96 10.94
CA PRO A 35 -10.52 -1.42 9.58
C PRO A 35 -10.47 0.11 9.56
N TYR A 36 -11.12 0.79 10.50
CA TYR A 36 -11.14 2.26 10.55
C TYR A 36 -9.80 2.83 11.00
N LEU A 37 -9.18 2.22 12.00
CA LEU A 37 -7.86 2.63 12.47
C LEU A 37 -6.78 2.37 11.41
N VAL A 38 -6.86 1.23 10.71
CA VAL A 38 -5.93 0.90 9.63
C VAL A 38 -6.06 1.91 8.48
N ALA A 39 -7.28 2.14 7.98
CA ALA A 39 -7.50 3.07 6.88
C ALA A 39 -7.09 4.51 7.26
N GLY A 40 -7.47 4.96 8.47
CA GLY A 40 -7.11 6.28 8.97
C GLY A 40 -5.59 6.47 9.12
N ARG A 41 -4.89 5.44 9.60
CA ARG A 41 -3.43 5.48 9.73
C ARG A 41 -2.73 5.58 8.37
N ILE A 42 -3.18 4.78 7.40
CA ILE A 42 -2.65 4.80 6.03
C ILE A 42 -2.84 6.19 5.40
N LEU A 43 -4.06 6.74 5.49
CA LEU A 43 -4.39 8.04 4.89
C LEU A 43 -3.55 9.16 5.51
N LYS A 44 -3.44 9.19 6.85
CA LYS A 44 -2.65 10.19 7.57
C LYS A 44 -1.17 10.19 7.15
N THR A 45 -0.59 9.01 6.95
CA THR A 45 0.82 8.90 6.52
C THR A 45 0.98 9.30 5.06
N ILE A 46 0.10 8.89 4.15
CA ILE A 46 0.18 9.25 2.74
C ILE A 46 0.04 10.76 2.53
N GLN A 47 -0.90 11.41 3.23
CA GLN A 47 -1.12 12.86 3.14
C GLN A 47 0.06 13.69 3.65
N SER A 48 0.94 13.12 4.48
CA SER A 48 2.13 13.83 4.98
C SER A 48 3.24 13.97 3.92
N VAL A 49 3.16 13.19 2.83
CA VAL A 49 4.16 13.21 1.77
C VAL A 49 3.77 14.30 0.75
N PRO A 50 4.64 15.29 0.49
CA PRO A 50 4.37 16.32 -0.52
C PRO A 50 4.32 15.71 -1.93
N THR A 51 3.24 15.99 -2.65
CA THR A 51 3.10 15.66 -4.08
C THR A 51 3.72 16.77 -4.92
N LYS A 52 4.54 16.38 -5.90
CA LYS A 52 5.11 17.30 -6.91
C LYS A 52 4.06 17.80 -7.90
#